data_AF-A0A178UC32-F1
#
_entry.id   AF-A0A178UC32-F1
#
_cell.length_a   1.000
_cell.length_b   1.000
_cell.length_c   1.000
_cell.angle_alpha   90.00
_cell.angle_beta   90.00
_cell.angle_gamma   90.00
#
_symmetry.space_group_name_H-M   'P 1'
#
loop_
_entity.id
_entity.type
_entity.pdbx_description
1 polymer ?
#
loop_
_entity_poly.entity_id
_entity_poly.type
_entity_poly.pdbx_seq_one_letter_code
_entity_poly.pdbx_strand_id
1 'polypeptide(L)'
;MARFAVIGLTFLLLLGTSLSARSDEETRERFYGNVVNSTAPGNGEGSIAKMFDRVLEKEFSENDSPEGSDGASFNSSVADQQAEIETVAKVTHEKGKRNDTQENNGTRPFQLQDVFSLENEDSDDMTLIDKKNNVFVMSNKKSKYPILQVDLRLISDLVVIIVFAAIGGIVFSCLGQPVIVGYLLAGSIIGPGGLKFISEMVQVETVAQFGVVFLLFALGLEFSMTKLKVVGPVAVLGGLLQIVLLMFLCGVTALLCGARLSEGIFVGAFLSMSSTAVVVKFLVERNSTSSLHGQVTIGILIFQDCVVGLLFALLPVLGGNSGLLQGIISMGKLLLILSIYLTVASLLTWSFVPRFLKLMIQLSSQTNELYQLAAVAFCLLSAWCSDKLGLSLELGSFVAGVMLSTTEFAQHTLEQVEPIRNLFAALFLSSIGMLINVHFLWNHVDILLASVILVIVIKTAIAAVVVKAFRYNMRISFHVGVLLAQIGEFAFVLLSRASNLHVIEGKMYLLLLGTTALSLVTTPLLFKLIPSAMNLGVLLRWFPSENSSPNESLQEKASLIEVHNRTK
;
A
#
# COMPACT_ATOMS: atom_id res chain seq x y z
N MET A 1 -25.02 42.12 -29.83
CA MET A 1 -24.27 43.04 -30.74
C MET A 1 -22.95 43.36 -30.08
N ALA A 2 -21.87 42.75 -30.56
CA ALA A 2 -21.11 43.37 -31.65
C ALA A 2 -20.42 44.63 -31.14
N ARG A 3 -19.26 44.42 -30.51
CA ARG A 3 -18.17 45.39 -30.27
C ARG A 3 -17.20 44.66 -29.35
N PHE A 4 -16.30 43.89 -29.95
CA PHE A 4 -14.96 43.52 -29.46
C PHE A 4 -14.33 42.45 -30.37
N ALA A 5 -15.13 41.82 -31.25
CA ALA A 5 -14.68 40.95 -32.34
C ALA A 5 -14.08 41.68 -33.57
N VAL A 6 -13.70 42.97 -33.47
CA VAL A 6 -13.31 43.78 -34.65
C VAL A 6 -11.90 44.41 -34.52
N ILE A 7 -11.18 44.17 -33.42
CA ILE A 7 -9.86 44.82 -33.21
C ILE A 7 -8.66 43.89 -33.50
N GLY A 8 -8.87 42.59 -33.71
CA GLY A 8 -7.78 41.64 -33.97
C GLY A 8 -7.44 41.37 -35.44
N LEU A 9 -8.30 41.77 -36.39
CA LEU A 9 -8.21 41.31 -37.78
C LEU A 9 -7.65 42.35 -38.77
N THR A 10 -7.21 43.52 -38.29
CA THR A 10 -6.78 44.64 -39.15
C THR A 10 -5.36 45.14 -38.86
N PHE A 11 -4.46 44.24 -38.44
CA PHE A 11 -3.04 44.60 -38.27
C PHE A 11 -2.05 43.71 -39.04
N LEU A 12 -2.52 42.83 -39.92
CA LEU A 12 -1.63 41.87 -40.60
C LEU A 12 -1.80 41.83 -42.13
N LEU A 13 -2.13 42.98 -42.74
CA LEU A 13 -2.32 43.05 -44.20
C LEU A 13 -1.64 44.22 -44.90
N LEU A 14 -0.70 44.93 -44.26
CA LEU A 14 0.09 45.96 -44.94
C LEU A 14 1.47 46.08 -44.31
N LEU A 15 2.40 45.24 -44.77
CA LEU A 15 3.73 45.71 -45.19
C LEU A 15 4.38 44.60 -46.02
N GLY A 16 4.20 44.75 -47.33
CA GLY A 16 4.96 43.99 -48.30
C GLY A 16 6.37 44.53 -48.46
N THR A 17 7.23 43.60 -48.88
CA THR A 17 8.40 43.73 -49.75
C THR A 17 9.80 43.71 -49.12
N SER A 18 10.53 42.73 -49.67
CA SER A 18 11.98 42.62 -49.89
C SER A 18 12.82 42.07 -48.73
N LEU A 19 13.32 40.83 -48.86
CA LEU A 19 14.67 40.59 -49.35
C LEU A 19 14.96 39.08 -49.55
N SER A 20 15.45 38.78 -50.75
CA SER A 20 16.34 37.67 -51.13
C SER A 20 15.89 36.22 -50.93
N ALA A 21 15.27 35.67 -51.98
CA ALA A 21 15.32 34.26 -52.28
C ALA A 21 16.78 33.86 -52.58
N ARG A 22 17.37 33.00 -51.73
CA ARG A 22 18.67 32.38 -51.99
C ARG A 22 18.49 30.86 -52.11
N SER A 23 18.46 30.44 -53.37
CA SER A 23 18.52 29.11 -54.00
C SER A 23 18.55 27.84 -53.12
N ASP A 24 17.38 27.20 -52.98
CA ASP A 24 17.24 25.77 -52.64
C ASP A 24 17.93 24.83 -53.66
N GLU A 25 18.23 25.34 -54.86
CA GLU A 25 18.88 24.57 -55.92
C GLU A 25 20.37 24.33 -55.64
N GLU A 26 21.06 25.30 -55.00
CA GLU A 26 22.48 25.19 -54.64
C GLU A 26 22.69 24.25 -53.44
N THR A 27 21.69 24.14 -52.55
CA THR A 27 21.72 23.20 -51.41
C THR A 27 21.45 21.77 -51.84
N ARG A 28 20.61 21.57 -52.86
CA ARG A 28 20.29 20.24 -53.42
C ARG A 28 21.47 19.62 -54.16
N GLU A 29 22.23 20.41 -54.93
CA GLU A 29 23.43 19.89 -55.61
C GLU A 29 24.60 19.59 -54.65
N ARG A 30 24.70 20.31 -53.52
CA ARG A 30 25.72 20.01 -52.49
C ARG A 30 25.45 18.71 -51.74
N PHE A 31 24.18 18.35 -51.52
CA PHE A 31 23.79 17.16 -50.74
C PHE A 31 23.61 15.90 -51.60
N TYR A 32 23.08 16.06 -52.81
CA TYR A 32 22.90 14.96 -53.75
C TYR A 32 23.86 15.17 -54.91
N GLY A 33 25.09 14.68 -54.77
CA GLY A 33 25.97 14.52 -55.93
C GLY A 33 25.25 13.76 -57.05
N ASN A 34 25.71 13.95 -58.28
CA ASN A 34 25.06 13.51 -59.51
C ASN A 34 24.97 11.96 -59.63
N VAL A 35 24.02 11.32 -58.93
CA VAL A 35 23.78 9.87 -58.96
C VAL A 35 22.60 9.54 -59.86
N VAL A 36 22.66 9.97 -61.13
CA VAL A 36 21.70 9.51 -62.15
C VAL A 36 22.38 8.75 -63.30
N ASN A 37 23.71 8.69 -63.36
CA ASN A 37 24.41 7.90 -64.39
C ASN A 37 25.64 7.17 -63.84
N SER A 38 25.41 6.04 -63.18
CA SER A 38 26.44 5.01 -63.08
C SER A 38 25.78 3.64 -62.98
N THR A 39 25.96 2.85 -64.04
CA THR A 39 25.69 1.41 -64.07
C THR A 39 26.42 0.71 -62.93
N ALA A 40 25.73 -0.21 -62.28
CA ALA A 40 26.21 -0.98 -61.13
C ALA A 40 27.61 -1.59 -61.34
N PRO A 41 28.42 -1.66 -60.27
CA PRO A 41 29.28 -2.80 -60.05
C PRO A 41 28.96 -3.49 -58.72
N GLY A 42 28.97 -4.81 -58.75
CA GLY A 42 28.77 -5.66 -57.58
C GLY A 42 30.01 -5.66 -56.70
N ASN A 43 29.86 -5.15 -55.49
CA ASN A 43 30.38 -5.73 -54.24
C ASN A 43 30.01 -4.76 -53.11
N GLY A 44 29.10 -5.12 -52.20
CA GLY A 44 28.95 -4.56 -50.84
C GLY A 44 29.16 -3.05 -50.55
N GLU A 45 29.10 -2.17 -51.54
CA GLU A 45 29.50 -0.74 -51.44
C GLU A 45 28.29 0.20 -51.35
N GLY A 46 27.08 -0.31 -51.52
CA GLY A 46 25.83 0.46 -51.45
C GLY A 46 25.14 0.48 -50.08
N SER A 47 25.81 0.04 -49.00
CA SER A 47 25.18 0.12 -47.67
C SER A 47 25.08 1.58 -47.25
N ILE A 48 23.86 2.01 -46.92
CA ILE A 48 23.51 3.36 -46.44
C ILE A 48 24.49 3.81 -45.32
N ALA A 49 24.94 2.88 -44.47
CA ALA A 49 25.93 3.14 -43.43
C ALA A 49 27.26 3.72 -43.96
N LYS A 50 27.81 3.18 -45.06
CA LYS A 50 29.06 3.69 -45.66
C LYS A 50 28.88 5.02 -46.39
N MET A 51 27.66 5.35 -46.83
CA MET A 51 27.34 6.68 -47.34
C MET A 51 27.33 7.72 -46.21
N PHE A 52 26.76 7.37 -45.04
CA PHE A 52 26.78 8.22 -43.86
C PHE A 52 28.20 8.42 -43.30
N ASP A 53 28.99 7.36 -43.20
CA ASP A 53 30.40 7.46 -42.75
C ASP A 53 31.19 8.42 -43.64
N ARG A 54 31.00 8.39 -44.96
CA ARG A 54 31.68 9.29 -45.91
C ARG A 54 31.23 10.74 -45.81
N VAL A 55 29.96 10.98 -45.46
CA VAL A 55 29.43 12.33 -45.23
C VAL A 55 29.96 12.90 -43.91
N LEU A 56 30.06 12.07 -42.88
CA LEU A 56 30.64 12.42 -41.58
C LEU A 56 32.13 12.76 -41.69
N GLU A 57 32.90 11.95 -42.41
CA GLU A 57 34.34 12.18 -42.62
C GLU A 57 34.62 13.48 -43.41
N LYS A 58 33.64 13.94 -44.20
CA LYS A 58 33.73 15.16 -45.02
C LYS A 58 33.26 16.42 -44.29
N GLU A 59 32.30 16.29 -43.37
CA GLU A 59 31.82 17.39 -42.50
C GLU A 59 32.77 17.64 -41.31
N PHE A 60 33.44 16.60 -40.82
CA PHE A 60 34.28 16.67 -39.61
C PHE A 60 35.78 16.43 -39.88
N SER A 61 36.26 16.71 -41.09
CA SER A 61 37.69 16.60 -41.42
C SER A 61 38.53 17.57 -40.55
N GLU A 62 39.61 17.06 -39.94
CA GLU A 62 40.49 17.63 -38.88
C GLU A 62 41.18 18.98 -39.16
N ASN A 63 40.67 19.86 -40.02
CA ASN A 63 41.37 21.10 -40.39
C ASN A 63 40.82 22.41 -39.80
N ASP A 64 39.85 22.38 -38.89
CA ASP A 64 39.49 23.58 -38.12
C ASP A 64 40.21 23.58 -36.77
N SER A 65 41.33 24.30 -36.72
CA SER A 65 42.07 24.62 -35.50
C SER A 65 41.19 25.36 -34.49
N PRO A 66 41.24 25.03 -33.18
CA PRO A 66 40.36 25.61 -32.19
C PRO A 66 40.84 27.01 -31.79
N GLU A 67 40.24 28.06 -32.33
CA GLU A 67 40.26 29.36 -31.67
C GLU A 67 39.08 29.44 -30.70
N GLY A 68 39.39 29.39 -29.39
CA GLY A 68 38.43 29.73 -28.33
C GLY A 68 38.42 28.76 -27.16
N SER A 69 39.05 29.16 -26.07
CA SER A 69 38.95 28.53 -24.76
C SER A 69 37.54 28.73 -24.18
N ASP A 70 36.67 27.73 -24.31
CA ASP A 70 35.50 27.56 -23.45
C ASP A 70 35.44 26.10 -22.98
N GLY A 71 35.57 25.89 -21.67
CA GLY A 71 35.75 24.59 -21.01
C GLY A 71 34.54 23.66 -20.99
N ALA A 72 33.70 23.67 -22.03
CA ALA A 72 32.58 22.77 -22.20
C ALA A 72 32.20 22.65 -23.69
N SER A 73 33.16 22.36 -24.56
CA SER A 73 32.87 22.09 -25.97
C SER A 73 32.61 20.60 -26.19
N PHE A 74 31.63 20.28 -27.02
CA PHE A 74 31.21 18.90 -27.34
C PHE A 74 32.39 18.00 -27.76
N ASN A 75 33.39 18.57 -28.43
CA ASN A 75 34.60 17.85 -28.86
C ASN A 75 35.52 17.44 -27.70
N SER A 76 35.57 18.20 -26.60
CA SER A 76 36.40 17.81 -25.44
C SER A 76 35.79 16.63 -24.69
N SER A 77 34.46 16.52 -24.61
CA SER A 77 33.78 15.39 -23.95
C SER A 77 33.89 14.06 -24.70
N VAL A 78 33.98 14.10 -26.03
CA VAL A 78 34.21 12.90 -26.86
C VAL A 78 35.68 12.48 -26.81
N ALA A 79 36.61 13.43 -26.79
CA ALA A 79 38.06 13.16 -26.68
C ALA A 79 38.43 12.52 -25.34
N ASP A 80 37.77 12.89 -24.24
CA ASP A 80 38.01 12.36 -22.89
C ASP A 80 37.35 10.99 -22.61
N GLN A 81 36.87 10.28 -23.64
CA GLN A 81 36.15 8.98 -23.54
C GLN A 81 34.89 9.01 -22.64
N GLN A 82 34.34 10.19 -22.36
CA GLN A 82 33.12 10.34 -21.57
C GLN A 82 31.84 10.23 -22.41
N ALA A 83 31.95 10.16 -23.73
CA ALA A 83 30.85 9.97 -24.67
C ALA A 83 31.28 9.16 -25.91
N GLU A 84 30.43 8.25 -26.38
CA GLU A 84 30.60 7.49 -27.63
C GLU A 84 29.59 8.00 -28.66
N ILE A 85 30.05 8.31 -29.87
CA ILE A 85 29.19 8.80 -30.95
C ILE A 85 28.60 7.60 -31.67
N GLU A 86 27.27 7.47 -31.63
CA GLU A 86 26.55 6.40 -32.31
C GLU A 86 25.55 6.95 -33.34
N THR A 87 25.49 6.30 -34.50
CA THR A 87 24.61 6.73 -35.59
C THR A 87 23.26 6.03 -35.45
N VAL A 88 22.21 6.82 -35.19
CA VAL A 88 20.84 6.32 -35.02
C VAL A 88 19.95 6.72 -36.19
N ALA A 89 19.15 5.78 -36.69
CA ALA A 89 18.14 6.05 -37.70
C ALA A 89 16.90 6.66 -37.04
N LYS A 90 16.54 7.87 -37.46
CA LYS A 90 15.30 8.54 -37.04
C LYS A 90 14.16 8.13 -37.96
N VAL A 91 13.17 7.42 -37.42
CA VAL A 91 11.91 7.15 -38.11
C VAL A 91 10.84 8.10 -37.55
N THR A 92 10.30 8.96 -38.42
CA THR A 92 9.19 9.86 -38.10
C THR A 92 7.96 9.39 -38.84
N HIS A 93 6.91 9.01 -38.12
CA HIS A 93 5.63 8.66 -38.70
C HIS A 93 4.83 9.94 -39.00
N GLU A 94 5.18 10.69 -40.06
CA GLU A 94 4.22 11.67 -40.58
C GLU A 94 3.14 10.92 -41.38
N LYS A 95 1.90 10.87 -40.87
CA LYS A 95 0.73 10.50 -41.68
C LYS A 95 0.54 11.56 -42.77
N GLY A 96 1.16 11.36 -43.92
CA GLY A 96 0.79 12.06 -45.15
C GLY A 96 -0.69 11.80 -45.41
N LYS A 97 -1.49 12.87 -45.50
CA LYS A 97 -2.90 12.86 -45.91
C LYS A 97 -3.05 11.96 -47.16
N ARG A 98 -3.52 10.73 -46.97
CA ARG A 98 -3.93 9.85 -48.07
C ARG A 98 -5.35 10.25 -48.43
N ASN A 99 -5.52 10.67 -49.68
CA ASN A 99 -6.82 10.92 -50.29
C ASN A 99 -7.73 9.70 -50.09
N ASP A 100 -8.97 9.97 -49.71
CA ASP A 100 -10.06 9.02 -49.59
C ASP A 100 -10.29 8.26 -50.90
N THR A 101 -9.91 6.98 -50.95
CA THR A 101 -10.65 5.92 -51.68
C THR A 101 -9.92 4.58 -51.52
N GLN A 102 -10.33 3.78 -50.53
CA GLN A 102 -10.58 2.35 -50.73
C GLN A 102 -11.20 1.75 -49.46
N GLU A 103 -12.43 1.26 -49.62
CA GLU A 103 -13.07 0.32 -48.70
C GLU A 103 -12.12 -0.86 -48.41
N ASN A 104 -12.03 -1.26 -47.14
CA ASN A 104 -11.81 -2.65 -46.85
C ASN A 104 -12.55 -3.05 -45.57
N ASN A 105 -13.64 -3.78 -45.78
CA ASN A 105 -14.39 -4.50 -44.76
C ASN A 105 -13.50 -5.57 -44.12
N GLY A 106 -13.34 -5.49 -42.80
CA GLY A 106 -12.70 -6.52 -41.99
C GLY A 106 -13.07 -6.35 -40.53
N THR A 107 -14.23 -6.88 -40.15
CA THR A 107 -14.69 -6.97 -38.75
C THR A 107 -13.69 -7.77 -37.92
N ARG A 108 -12.92 -7.09 -37.06
CA ARG A 108 -12.29 -7.72 -35.89
C ARG A 108 -13.39 -8.05 -34.87
N PRO A 109 -13.36 -9.23 -34.22
CA PRO A 109 -14.28 -9.51 -33.12
C PRO A 109 -13.95 -8.59 -31.95
N PHE A 110 -14.94 -7.87 -31.43
CA PHE A 110 -14.79 -7.02 -30.24
C PHE A 110 -14.27 -7.85 -29.06
N GLN A 111 -13.02 -7.63 -28.67
CA GLN A 111 -12.48 -8.11 -27.40
C GLN A 111 -12.56 -6.98 -26.37
N LEU A 112 -13.11 -7.30 -25.18
CA LEU A 112 -13.23 -6.35 -24.06
C LEU A 112 -11.86 -5.75 -23.66
N GLN A 113 -10.76 -6.45 -23.97
CA GLN A 113 -9.39 -5.98 -23.79
C GLN A 113 -9.08 -4.71 -24.62
N ASP A 114 -9.63 -4.54 -25.82
CA ASP A 114 -9.35 -3.40 -26.71
C ASP A 114 -9.94 -2.08 -26.18
N VAL A 115 -10.96 -2.14 -25.32
CA VAL A 115 -11.57 -0.95 -24.69
C VAL A 115 -10.66 -0.40 -23.58
N PHE A 116 -9.86 -1.26 -22.95
CA PHE A 116 -8.91 -0.89 -21.88
C PHE A 116 -7.48 -0.73 -22.39
N SER A 117 -7.18 -1.29 -23.57
CA SER A 117 -5.92 -1.11 -24.28
C SER A 117 -6.04 0.13 -25.15
N LEU A 118 -5.94 1.31 -24.56
CA LEU A 118 -5.65 2.52 -25.33
C LEU A 118 -4.21 2.40 -25.83
N GLU A 119 -4.03 1.67 -26.93
CA GLU A 119 -2.87 1.80 -27.79
C GLU A 119 -2.87 3.27 -28.24
N ASN A 120 -1.79 3.99 -27.95
CA ASN A 120 -1.67 5.41 -28.30
C ASN A 120 -1.66 5.54 -29.83
N GLU A 121 -2.82 5.54 -30.47
CA GLU A 121 -2.93 5.71 -31.92
C GLU A 121 -2.67 7.16 -32.38
N ASP A 122 -2.47 8.08 -31.42
CA ASP A 122 -2.26 9.51 -31.64
C ASP A 122 -0.91 10.06 -31.13
N SER A 123 0.02 9.21 -30.67
CA SER A 123 1.39 9.66 -30.42
C SER A 123 2.25 9.46 -31.67
N ASP A 124 2.64 10.57 -32.31
CA ASP A 124 3.77 10.60 -33.26
C ASP A 124 5.08 10.30 -32.51
N ASP A 125 5.19 9.08 -31.99
CA ASP A 125 6.33 8.63 -31.20
C ASP A 125 7.53 8.48 -32.14
N MET A 126 8.51 9.36 -31.96
CA MET A 126 9.76 9.32 -32.70
C MET A 126 10.58 8.13 -32.20
N THR A 127 10.74 7.11 -33.04
CA THR A 127 11.56 5.93 -32.75
C THR A 127 12.95 6.12 -33.34
N LEU A 128 13.97 5.98 -32.51
CA LEU A 128 15.36 5.87 -32.89
C LEU A 128 15.76 4.40 -32.91
N ILE A 129 16.38 3.97 -34.01
CA ILE A 129 16.93 2.62 -34.12
C ILE A 129 18.45 2.74 -34.16
N ASP A 130 19.09 2.06 -33.23
CA ASP A 130 20.54 1.97 -33.14
C ASP A 130 21.11 0.85 -34.05
N LYS A 131 22.41 0.90 -34.36
CA LYS A 131 23.20 -0.08 -35.11
C LYS A 131 23.06 -1.51 -34.58
N LYS A 132 22.77 -1.70 -33.28
CA LYS A 132 22.47 -3.01 -32.68
C LYS A 132 21.00 -3.43 -32.79
N ASN A 133 20.18 -2.71 -33.56
CA ASN A 133 18.73 -2.87 -33.68
C ASN A 133 17.95 -2.65 -32.37
N ASN A 134 18.51 -1.91 -31.42
CA ASN A 134 17.77 -1.46 -30.25
C ASN A 134 16.82 -0.33 -30.65
N VAL A 135 15.56 -0.44 -30.22
CA VAL A 135 14.52 0.57 -30.51
C VAL A 135 14.35 1.46 -29.29
N PHE A 136 14.60 2.75 -29.47
CA PHE A 136 14.44 3.78 -28.44
C PHE A 136 13.29 4.70 -28.82
N VAL A 137 12.32 4.87 -27.95
CA VAL A 137 11.21 5.82 -28.15
C VAL A 137 11.56 7.13 -27.44
N MET A 138 11.64 8.24 -28.17
CA MET A 138 11.87 9.54 -27.54
C MET A 138 10.60 10.03 -26.85
N SER A 139 10.57 9.99 -25.51
CA SER A 139 9.36 10.32 -24.73
C SER A 139 9.03 11.82 -24.63
N ASN A 140 9.77 12.73 -25.30
CA ASN A 140 9.55 14.15 -25.08
C ASN A 140 9.94 15.03 -26.26
N LYS A 141 8.94 15.49 -27.01
CA LYS A 141 9.08 16.72 -27.79
C LYS A 141 8.99 17.87 -26.79
N LYS A 142 10.12 18.54 -26.51
CA LYS A 142 10.15 19.79 -25.71
C LYS A 142 9.16 20.78 -26.32
N SER A 143 7.96 20.79 -25.76
CA SER A 143 6.90 21.70 -26.13
C SER A 143 7.26 23.09 -25.62
N LYS A 144 6.98 24.12 -26.41
CA LYS A 144 7.24 25.54 -26.09
C LYS A 144 6.43 26.02 -24.87
N TYR A 145 5.44 25.25 -24.43
CA TYR A 145 4.57 25.50 -23.28
C TYR A 145 4.50 24.25 -22.38
N PRO A 146 4.34 24.41 -21.05
CA PRO A 146 4.13 23.28 -20.15
C PRO A 146 2.79 22.62 -20.48
N ILE A 147 2.83 21.48 -21.15
CA ILE A 147 1.65 20.63 -21.36
C ILE A 147 1.56 19.67 -20.17
N LEU A 148 0.37 19.53 -19.58
CA LEU A 148 0.11 18.46 -18.62
C LEU A 148 0.18 17.12 -19.36
N GLN A 149 1.26 16.36 -19.16
CA GLN A 149 1.33 14.97 -19.62
C GLN A 149 0.49 14.11 -18.67
N VAL A 150 -0.59 13.53 -19.21
CA VAL A 150 -1.50 12.66 -18.47
C VAL A 150 -1.14 11.22 -18.76
N ASP A 151 -0.83 10.45 -17.71
CA ASP A 151 -0.70 9.00 -17.84
C ASP A 151 -2.10 8.35 -17.81
N LEU A 152 -2.68 8.15 -19.00
CA LEU A 152 -4.01 7.56 -19.14
C LEU A 152 -4.06 6.11 -18.64
N ARG A 153 -2.93 5.39 -18.64
CA ARG A 153 -2.86 4.00 -18.17
C ARG A 153 -3.02 3.95 -16.66
N LEU A 154 -2.29 4.80 -15.93
CA LEU A 154 -2.43 4.91 -14.48
C LEU A 154 -3.86 5.27 -14.07
N ILE A 155 -4.48 6.23 -14.76
CA ILE A 155 -5.86 6.64 -14.47
C ILE A 155 -6.82 5.47 -14.72
N SER A 156 -6.68 4.77 -15.84
CA SER A 156 -7.49 3.58 -16.15
C SER A 156 -7.35 2.51 -15.08
N ASP A 157 -6.12 2.18 -14.68
CA ASP A 157 -5.84 1.17 -13.66
C ASP A 157 -6.45 1.54 -12.30
N LEU A 158 -6.35 2.80 -11.88
CA LEU A 158 -6.99 3.28 -10.65
C LEU A 158 -8.53 3.21 -10.73
N VAL A 159 -9.12 3.58 -11.86
CA VAL A 159 -10.57 3.50 -12.06
C VAL A 159 -11.04 2.05 -11.97
N VAL A 160 -10.38 1.13 -12.69
CA VAL A 160 -10.71 -0.30 -12.67
C VAL A 160 -10.63 -0.84 -11.24
N ILE A 161 -9.54 -0.57 -10.52
CA ILE A 161 -9.37 -1.02 -9.15
C ILE A 161 -10.48 -0.51 -8.23
N ILE A 162 -10.80 0.79 -8.26
CA ILE A 162 -11.82 1.37 -7.38
C ILE A 162 -13.20 0.81 -7.69
N VAL A 163 -13.57 0.69 -8.97
CA VAL A 163 -14.88 0.18 -9.39
C VAL A 163 -15.07 -1.27 -8.94
N PHE A 164 -14.09 -2.13 -9.20
CA PHE A 164 -14.18 -3.52 -8.79
C PHE A 164 -14.07 -3.69 -7.27
N ALA A 165 -13.25 -2.88 -6.57
CA ALA A 165 -13.22 -2.88 -5.10
C ALA A 165 -14.59 -2.50 -4.54
N ALA A 166 -15.27 -1.50 -5.11
CA ALA A 166 -16.64 -1.15 -4.72
C ALA A 166 -17.62 -2.31 -4.97
N ILE A 167 -17.56 -2.95 -6.15
CA ILE A 167 -18.40 -4.13 -6.46
C ILE A 167 -18.13 -5.26 -5.47
N GLY A 168 -16.86 -5.60 -5.24
CA GLY A 168 -16.46 -6.65 -4.29
C GLY A 168 -16.91 -6.34 -2.87
N GLY A 169 -16.76 -5.09 -2.42
CA GLY A 169 -17.25 -4.61 -1.13
C GLY A 169 -18.78 -4.73 -1.00
N ILE A 170 -19.55 -4.34 -2.03
CA ILE A 170 -21.02 -4.48 -2.04
C ILE A 170 -21.41 -5.96 -1.94
N VAL A 171 -20.82 -6.82 -2.76
CA VAL A 171 -21.11 -8.26 -2.77
C VAL A 171 -20.86 -8.87 -1.38
N PHE A 172 -19.70 -8.59 -0.78
CA PHE A 172 -19.35 -9.13 0.54
C PHE A 172 -20.20 -8.54 1.67
N SER A 173 -20.55 -7.26 1.57
CA SER A 173 -21.49 -6.63 2.51
C SER A 173 -22.87 -7.29 2.45
N CYS A 174 -23.38 -7.58 1.25
CA CYS A 174 -24.65 -8.31 1.06
C CYS A 174 -24.60 -9.74 1.62
N LEU A 175 -23.44 -10.40 1.59
CA LEU A 175 -23.22 -11.73 2.18
C LEU A 175 -23.04 -11.69 3.70
N GLY A 176 -23.05 -10.50 4.33
CA GLY A 176 -22.81 -10.33 5.77
C GLY A 176 -21.34 -10.55 6.17
N GLN A 177 -20.42 -10.46 5.21
CA GLN A 177 -18.98 -10.63 5.41
C GLN A 177 -18.26 -9.27 5.52
N PRO A 178 -17.05 -9.21 6.09
CA PRO A 178 -16.27 -7.97 6.15
C PRO A 178 -15.94 -7.44 4.75
N VAL A 179 -16.19 -6.14 4.50
CA VAL A 179 -15.93 -5.47 3.21
C VAL A 179 -14.47 -5.55 2.76
N ILE A 180 -13.53 -5.61 3.72
CA ILE A 180 -12.08 -5.76 3.48
C ILE A 180 -11.76 -7.00 2.63
N VAL A 181 -12.49 -8.10 2.87
CA VAL A 181 -12.35 -9.33 2.07
C VAL A 181 -12.79 -9.10 0.63
N GLY A 182 -13.86 -8.33 0.43
CA GLY A 182 -14.34 -7.94 -0.89
C GLY A 182 -13.30 -7.14 -1.67
N TYR A 183 -12.61 -6.20 -1.03
CA TYR A 183 -11.52 -5.43 -1.65
C TYR A 183 -10.35 -6.32 -2.07
N LEU A 184 -9.91 -7.23 -1.20
CA LEU A 184 -8.82 -8.17 -1.49
C LEU A 184 -9.16 -9.10 -2.66
N LEU A 185 -10.36 -9.67 -2.68
CA LEU A 185 -10.78 -10.57 -3.75
C LEU A 185 -10.99 -9.83 -5.07
N ALA A 186 -11.53 -8.61 -5.03
CA ALA A 186 -11.59 -7.76 -6.22
C ALA A 186 -10.20 -7.54 -6.81
N GLY A 187 -9.23 -7.17 -5.98
CA GLY A 187 -7.83 -7.04 -6.39
C GLY A 187 -7.26 -8.32 -7.00
N SER A 188 -7.50 -9.47 -6.38
CA SER A 188 -7.01 -10.77 -6.86
C SER A 188 -7.62 -11.17 -8.21
N ILE A 189 -8.89 -10.80 -8.46
CA ILE A 189 -9.56 -11.05 -9.73
C ILE A 189 -9.01 -10.16 -10.84
N ILE A 190 -8.77 -8.88 -10.59
CA ILE A 190 -8.30 -7.94 -11.63
C ILE A 190 -6.80 -8.07 -11.87
N GLY A 191 -6.06 -8.44 -10.83
CA GLY A 191 -4.61 -8.54 -10.83
C GLY A 191 -4.06 -9.55 -11.86
N PRO A 192 -2.72 -9.64 -11.97
CA PRO A 192 -2.07 -10.46 -12.98
C PRO A 192 -2.35 -11.97 -12.85
N GLY A 193 -2.72 -12.42 -11.65
CA GLY A 193 -3.15 -13.80 -11.38
C GLY A 193 -4.59 -14.12 -11.80
N GLY A 194 -5.38 -13.12 -12.21
CA GLY A 194 -6.77 -13.26 -12.64
C GLY A 194 -6.98 -12.78 -14.09
N LEU A 195 -7.69 -11.66 -14.26
CA LEU A 195 -8.10 -11.08 -15.54
C LEU A 195 -7.02 -10.24 -16.22
N LYS A 196 -5.93 -9.88 -15.52
CA LYS A 196 -4.81 -9.08 -16.05
C LYS A 196 -5.27 -7.75 -16.66
N PHE A 197 -6.16 -7.03 -15.99
CA PHE A 197 -6.62 -5.72 -16.47
C PHE A 197 -5.67 -4.57 -16.11
N ILE A 198 -4.77 -4.78 -15.14
CA ILE A 198 -3.86 -3.73 -14.65
C ILE A 198 -2.53 -3.84 -15.35
N SER A 199 -2.07 -2.73 -15.92
CA SER A 199 -0.81 -2.65 -16.66
C SER A 199 0.33 -2.13 -15.78
N GLU A 200 0.08 -1.11 -14.96
CA GLU A 200 1.08 -0.35 -14.19
C GLU A 200 1.03 -0.68 -12.69
N MET A 201 1.37 -1.92 -12.32
CA MET A 201 1.25 -2.39 -10.93
C MET A 201 2.05 -1.56 -9.92
N VAL A 202 3.27 -1.15 -10.27
CA VAL A 202 4.17 -0.40 -9.35
C VAL A 202 3.58 0.97 -9.04
N GLN A 203 2.99 1.64 -10.03
CA GLN A 203 2.41 2.96 -9.86
C GLN A 203 1.15 2.89 -9.00
N VAL A 204 0.29 1.91 -9.26
CA VAL A 204 -0.88 1.60 -8.42
C VAL A 204 -0.46 1.34 -6.97
N GLU A 205 0.54 0.49 -6.74
CA GLU A 205 1.03 0.17 -5.40
C GLU A 205 1.57 1.40 -4.68
N THR A 206 2.27 2.28 -5.41
CA THR A 206 2.79 3.55 -4.87
C THR A 206 1.66 4.46 -4.39
N VAL A 207 0.58 4.59 -5.17
CA VAL A 207 -0.60 5.36 -4.77
C VAL A 207 -1.31 4.68 -3.60
N ALA A 208 -1.40 3.35 -3.62
CA ALA A 208 -2.03 2.54 -2.60
C ALA A 208 -1.29 2.62 -1.24
N GLN A 209 0.01 2.94 -1.24
CA GLN A 209 0.80 3.14 -0.02
C GLN A 209 0.29 4.29 0.86
N PHE A 210 -0.36 5.32 0.26
CA PHE A 210 -1.05 6.35 1.05
C PHE A 210 -2.20 5.77 1.88
N GLY A 211 -2.80 4.65 1.45
CA GLY A 211 -3.80 3.93 2.22
C GLY A 211 -3.29 3.41 3.53
N VAL A 212 -2.06 2.89 3.55
CA VAL A 212 -1.41 2.49 4.80
C VAL A 212 -1.22 3.68 5.74
N VAL A 213 -0.72 4.80 5.19
CA VAL A 213 -0.44 6.01 5.94
C VAL A 213 -1.72 6.54 6.59
N PHE A 214 -2.81 6.68 5.85
CA PHE A 214 -4.08 7.16 6.41
C PHE A 214 -4.76 6.15 7.33
N LEU A 215 -4.61 4.86 7.06
CA LEU A 215 -5.12 3.79 7.91
C LEU A 215 -4.46 3.80 9.29
N LEU A 216 -3.13 3.91 9.33
CA LEU A 216 -2.36 3.96 10.58
C LEU A 216 -2.51 5.31 11.30
N PHE A 217 -2.67 6.41 10.56
CA PHE A 217 -3.01 7.69 11.15
C PHE A 217 -4.36 7.66 11.87
N ALA A 218 -5.39 7.11 11.23
CA ALA A 218 -6.70 6.96 11.87
C ALA A 218 -6.66 6.01 13.07
N LEU A 219 -5.92 4.91 12.97
CA LEU A 219 -5.68 4.02 14.11
C LEU A 219 -4.99 4.76 15.27
N GLY A 220 -4.02 5.63 14.96
CA GLY A 220 -3.39 6.51 15.95
C GLY A 220 -4.36 7.53 16.56
N LEU A 221 -5.34 8.04 15.80
CA LEU A 221 -6.38 8.96 16.31
C LEU A 221 -7.37 8.27 17.25
N GLU A 222 -7.72 7.01 16.97
CA GLU A 222 -8.62 6.21 17.78
C GLU A 222 -8.00 5.76 19.12
N PHE A 223 -6.67 5.82 19.19
CA PHE A 223 -5.91 5.49 20.39
C PHE A 223 -6.30 6.41 21.56
N SER A 224 -6.60 5.82 22.71
CA SER A 224 -6.95 6.58 23.92
C SER A 224 -6.30 5.98 25.15
N MET A 225 -5.41 6.75 25.77
CA MET A 225 -4.79 6.41 27.05
C MET A 225 -5.83 6.23 28.17
N THR A 226 -6.93 6.97 28.10
CA THR A 226 -8.05 6.86 29.05
C THR A 226 -8.76 5.52 28.91
N LYS A 227 -9.07 5.09 27.67
CA LYS A 227 -9.66 3.77 27.41
C LYS A 227 -8.73 2.66 27.90
N LEU A 228 -7.43 2.75 27.63
CA LEU A 228 -6.45 1.73 28.03
C LEU A 228 -6.34 1.58 29.57
N LYS A 229 -6.36 2.70 30.32
CA LYS A 229 -6.34 2.66 31.80
C LYS A 229 -7.58 1.99 32.40
N VAL A 230 -8.74 2.10 31.74
CA VAL A 230 -10.00 1.53 32.21
C VAL A 230 -10.02 0.00 32.08
N VAL A 231 -9.38 -0.56 31.04
CA VAL A 231 -9.44 -2.01 30.76
C VAL A 231 -8.49 -2.86 31.62
N GLY A 232 -7.79 -2.23 32.57
CA GLY A 232 -7.02 -2.88 33.62
C GLY A 232 -5.69 -3.50 33.15
N PRO A 233 -4.89 -4.03 34.10
CA PRO A 233 -3.57 -4.58 33.81
C PRO A 233 -3.60 -5.83 32.92
N VAL A 234 -4.73 -6.54 32.90
CA VAL A 234 -4.93 -7.77 32.11
C VAL A 234 -4.89 -7.47 30.61
N ALA A 235 -5.46 -6.34 30.18
CA ALA A 235 -5.44 -5.93 28.78
C ALA A 235 -4.01 -5.66 28.29
N VAL A 236 -3.24 -4.90 29.07
CA VAL A 236 -1.86 -4.49 28.72
C VAL A 236 -0.88 -5.65 28.90
N LEU A 237 -0.76 -6.20 30.11
CA LEU A 237 0.19 -7.28 30.38
C LEU A 237 -0.22 -8.57 29.68
N GLY A 238 -1.53 -8.88 29.61
CA GLY A 238 -2.02 -10.05 28.90
C GLY A 238 -1.81 -9.94 27.40
N GLY A 239 -2.14 -8.80 26.79
CA GLY A 239 -1.86 -8.55 25.38
C GLY A 239 -0.37 -8.64 25.07
N LEU A 240 0.48 -8.00 25.87
CA LEU A 240 1.94 -8.07 25.71
C LEU A 240 2.46 -9.51 25.84
N LEU A 241 2.02 -10.23 26.88
CA LEU A 241 2.42 -11.61 27.12
C LEU A 241 1.97 -12.53 25.97
N GLN A 242 0.77 -12.33 25.43
CA GLN A 242 0.28 -13.07 24.26
C GLN A 242 1.21 -12.86 23.05
N ILE A 243 1.54 -11.60 22.73
CA ILE A 243 2.42 -11.27 21.60
C ILE A 243 3.80 -11.90 21.80
N VAL A 244 4.39 -11.75 22.98
CA VAL A 244 5.71 -12.32 23.31
C VAL A 244 5.71 -13.84 23.25
N LEU A 245 4.69 -14.52 23.76
CA LEU A 245 4.59 -15.97 23.70
C LEU A 245 4.45 -16.49 22.26
N LEU A 246 3.69 -15.79 21.42
CA LEU A 246 3.58 -16.13 20.00
C LEU A 246 4.88 -15.90 19.23
N MET A 247 5.57 -14.77 19.46
CA MET A 247 6.90 -14.51 18.92
C MET A 247 7.91 -15.59 19.34
N PHE A 248 7.90 -15.97 20.61
CA PHE A 248 8.78 -17.01 21.14
C PHE A 248 8.48 -18.36 20.51
N LEU A 249 7.21 -18.78 20.48
CA LEU A 249 6.81 -20.06 19.91
C LEU A 249 7.15 -20.18 18.42
N CYS A 250 6.84 -19.14 17.63
CA CYS A 250 7.15 -19.13 16.20
C CYS A 250 8.66 -19.01 15.94
N GLY A 251 9.39 -18.23 16.75
CA GLY A 251 10.85 -18.14 16.68
C GLY A 251 11.55 -19.48 16.96
N VAL A 252 11.12 -20.20 18.00
CA VAL A 252 11.63 -21.55 18.31
C VAL A 252 11.27 -22.52 17.19
N THR A 253 10.04 -22.48 16.69
CA THR A 253 9.60 -23.35 15.58
C THR A 253 10.42 -23.10 14.32
N ALA A 254 10.69 -21.84 13.99
CA ALA A 254 11.54 -21.47 12.86
C ALA A 254 12.96 -22.03 13.02
N LEU A 255 13.56 -21.92 14.21
CA LEU A 255 14.89 -22.47 14.49
C LEU A 255 14.92 -24.00 14.32
N LEU A 256 13.89 -24.70 14.80
CA LEU A 256 13.76 -26.16 14.66
C LEU A 256 13.58 -26.60 13.20
N CYS A 257 12.91 -25.79 12.38
CA CYS A 257 12.72 -26.03 10.96
C CYS A 257 13.91 -25.57 10.09
N GLY A 258 14.97 -25.00 10.68
CA GLY A 258 16.13 -24.48 9.96
C GLY A 258 15.89 -23.14 9.24
N ALA A 259 14.78 -22.46 9.54
CA ALA A 259 14.48 -21.12 9.05
C ALA A 259 15.18 -20.02 9.89
N ARG A 260 15.18 -18.78 9.39
CA ARG A 260 15.81 -17.67 10.10
C ARG A 260 15.01 -17.31 11.35
N LEU A 261 15.70 -17.07 12.47
CA LEU A 261 15.06 -16.66 13.72
C LEU A 261 14.24 -15.36 13.56
N SER A 262 14.74 -14.40 12.77
CA SER A 262 14.04 -13.14 12.48
C SER A 262 12.71 -13.35 11.77
N GLU A 263 12.66 -14.30 10.82
CA GLU A 263 11.43 -14.69 10.13
C GLU A 263 10.42 -15.30 11.11
N GLY A 264 10.86 -16.22 11.98
CA GLY A 264 9.99 -16.81 13.00
C GLY A 264 9.45 -15.81 14.02
N ILE A 265 10.29 -14.87 14.48
CA ILE A 265 9.85 -13.79 15.37
C ILE A 265 8.83 -12.89 14.66
N PHE A 266 9.09 -12.52 13.40
CA PHE A 266 8.13 -11.76 12.60
C PHE A 266 6.79 -12.49 12.46
N VAL A 267 6.81 -13.77 12.08
CA VAL A 267 5.60 -14.60 11.92
C VAL A 267 4.80 -14.64 13.21
N GLY A 268 5.45 -14.82 14.37
CA GLY A 268 4.76 -14.81 15.66
C GLY A 268 4.16 -13.44 15.99
N ALA A 269 4.88 -12.36 15.70
CA ALA A 269 4.38 -10.99 15.89
C ALA A 269 3.18 -10.71 14.97
N PHE A 270 3.26 -11.11 13.71
CA PHE A 270 2.19 -11.02 12.72
C PHE A 270 0.94 -11.82 13.13
N LEU A 271 1.10 -13.10 13.49
CA LEU A 271 -0.03 -13.96 13.89
C LEU A 271 -0.68 -13.50 15.20
N SER A 272 0.04 -12.78 16.05
CA SER A 272 -0.51 -12.25 17.30
C SER A 272 -1.57 -11.16 17.10
N MET A 273 -1.55 -10.46 15.96
CA MET A 273 -2.48 -9.37 15.67
C MET A 273 -3.87 -9.90 15.35
N SER A 274 -4.90 -9.36 16.00
CA SER A 274 -6.28 -9.82 15.86
C SER A 274 -7.17 -8.75 15.24
N SER A 275 -8.35 -9.11 14.72
CA SER A 275 -9.26 -8.14 14.09
C SER A 275 -10.14 -7.46 15.13
N THR A 276 -9.93 -6.17 15.36
CA THR A 276 -10.75 -5.37 16.28
C THR A 276 -12.15 -5.13 15.72
N ALA A 277 -12.27 -4.70 14.47
CA ALA A 277 -13.55 -4.36 13.85
C ALA A 277 -14.54 -5.54 13.83
N VAL A 278 -14.06 -6.73 13.47
CA VAL A 278 -14.90 -7.94 13.37
C VAL A 278 -15.35 -8.41 14.77
N VAL A 279 -14.44 -8.41 15.75
CA VAL A 279 -14.75 -8.85 17.13
C VAL A 279 -15.68 -7.87 17.84
N VAL A 280 -15.43 -6.56 17.72
CA VAL A 280 -16.27 -5.54 18.35
C VAL A 280 -17.68 -5.58 17.77
N LYS A 281 -17.82 -5.69 16.44
CA LYS A 281 -19.13 -5.84 15.79
C LYS A 281 -19.88 -7.06 16.32
N PHE A 282 -19.21 -8.20 16.44
CA PHE A 282 -19.80 -9.42 17.01
C PHE A 282 -20.23 -9.25 18.47
N LEU A 283 -19.41 -8.60 19.31
CA LEU A 283 -19.75 -8.34 20.71
C LEU A 283 -20.95 -7.40 20.85
N VAL A 284 -21.05 -6.39 19.99
CA VAL A 284 -22.20 -5.47 19.94
C VAL A 284 -23.46 -6.20 19.48
N GLU A 285 -23.41 -6.99 18.42
CA GLU A 285 -24.55 -7.79 17.93
C GLU A 285 -25.08 -8.79 18.98
N ARG A 286 -24.19 -9.29 19.85
CA ARG A 286 -24.54 -10.18 20.95
C ARG A 286 -24.89 -9.46 22.26
N ASN A 287 -24.85 -8.12 22.31
CA ASN A 287 -24.98 -7.32 23.53
C ASN A 287 -24.00 -7.74 24.66
N SER A 288 -22.82 -8.29 24.30
CA SER A 288 -21.82 -8.82 25.22
C SER A 288 -20.66 -7.84 25.47
N THR A 289 -20.71 -6.61 24.97
CA THR A 289 -19.65 -5.60 25.13
C THR A 289 -19.34 -5.29 26.60
N SER A 290 -20.37 -5.19 27.44
CA SER A 290 -20.23 -4.92 28.89
C SER A 290 -19.94 -6.17 29.72
N SER A 291 -19.92 -7.34 29.10
CA SER A 291 -19.57 -8.58 29.80
C SER A 291 -18.08 -8.61 30.13
N LEU A 292 -17.71 -9.40 31.14
CA LEU A 292 -16.32 -9.50 31.57
C LEU A 292 -15.40 -10.05 30.46
N HIS A 293 -15.87 -11.04 29.68
CA HIS A 293 -15.10 -11.56 28.53
C HIS A 293 -15.02 -10.53 27.40
N GLY A 294 -16.09 -9.76 27.15
CA GLY A 294 -16.11 -8.68 26.16
C GLY A 294 -15.11 -7.57 26.50
N GLN A 295 -15.13 -7.07 27.74
CA GLN A 295 -14.22 -6.01 28.20
C GLN A 295 -12.76 -6.44 28.12
N VAL A 296 -12.41 -7.65 28.59
CA VAL A 296 -11.04 -8.17 28.50
C VAL A 296 -10.58 -8.31 27.05
N THR A 297 -11.44 -8.85 26.18
CA THR A 297 -11.14 -9.01 24.75
C THR A 297 -10.90 -7.65 24.08
N ILE A 298 -11.81 -6.70 24.26
CA ILE A 298 -11.69 -5.34 23.71
C ILE A 298 -10.43 -4.65 24.23
N GLY A 299 -10.08 -4.84 25.51
CA GLY A 299 -8.85 -4.29 26.07
C GLY A 299 -7.60 -4.82 25.41
N ILE A 300 -7.52 -6.14 25.22
CA ILE A 300 -6.39 -6.78 24.54
C ILE A 300 -6.30 -6.30 23.09
N LEU A 301 -7.44 -6.18 22.39
CA LEU A 301 -7.50 -5.66 21.01
C LEU A 301 -6.98 -4.22 20.89
N ILE A 302 -7.46 -3.32 21.75
CA ILE A 302 -6.98 -1.92 21.77
C ILE A 302 -5.46 -1.87 22.03
N PHE A 303 -4.96 -2.73 22.91
CA PHE A 303 -3.52 -2.82 23.16
C PHE A 303 -2.75 -3.37 21.94
N GLN A 304 -3.26 -4.41 21.28
CA GLN A 304 -2.65 -4.96 20.06
C GLN A 304 -2.56 -3.91 18.95
N ASP A 305 -3.64 -3.15 18.70
CA ASP A 305 -3.66 -2.07 17.71
C ASP A 305 -2.60 -1.00 18.02
N CYS A 306 -2.42 -0.63 19.29
CA CYS A 306 -1.35 0.28 19.70
C CYS A 306 0.05 -0.31 19.42
N VAL A 307 0.22 -1.61 19.63
CA VAL A 307 1.50 -2.30 19.44
C VAL A 307 1.83 -2.48 17.96
N VAL A 308 0.85 -2.52 17.06
CA VAL A 308 1.08 -2.55 15.60
C VAL A 308 2.00 -1.41 15.14
N GLY A 309 1.75 -0.17 15.59
CA GLY A 309 2.60 0.98 15.26
C GLY A 309 4.05 0.79 15.72
N LEU A 310 4.25 0.20 16.91
CA LEU A 310 5.58 -0.12 17.42
C LEU A 310 6.25 -1.27 16.64
N LEU A 311 5.49 -2.27 16.20
CA LEU A 311 6.02 -3.35 15.36
C LEU A 311 6.62 -2.80 14.07
N PHE A 312 5.99 -1.83 13.41
CA PHE A 312 6.53 -1.19 12.20
C PHE A 312 7.92 -0.59 12.43
N ALA A 313 8.13 0.04 13.59
CA ALA A 313 9.45 0.55 13.97
C ALA A 313 10.50 -0.56 14.13
N LEU A 314 10.08 -1.75 14.54
CA LEU A 314 10.95 -2.91 14.77
C LEU A 314 11.15 -3.77 13.51
N LEU A 315 10.45 -3.53 12.40
CA LEU A 315 10.64 -4.33 11.18
C LEU A 315 12.02 -4.15 10.51
N PRO A 316 12.55 -2.92 10.33
CA PRO A 316 13.89 -2.74 9.75
C PRO A 316 14.98 -3.43 10.57
N VAL A 317 14.74 -3.50 11.87
CA VAL A 317 15.55 -4.20 12.86
C VAL A 317 15.61 -5.70 12.58
N LEU A 318 14.46 -6.34 12.31
CA LEU A 318 14.38 -7.77 11.99
C LEU A 318 14.97 -8.12 10.61
N GLY A 319 14.98 -7.17 9.66
CA GLY A 319 15.54 -7.35 8.31
C GLY A 319 17.06 -7.18 8.22
N GLY A 320 17.71 -6.63 9.25
CA GLY A 320 19.14 -6.35 9.27
C GLY A 320 20.01 -7.61 9.34
N ASN A 321 20.58 -8.02 8.20
CA ASN A 321 21.39 -9.24 8.08
C ASN A 321 22.85 -9.03 8.53
N SER A 322 23.05 -8.63 9.78
CA SER A 322 24.39 -8.35 10.34
C SER A 322 24.68 -9.23 11.55
N GLY A 323 25.93 -9.70 11.68
CA GLY A 323 26.35 -10.60 12.76
C GLY A 323 26.01 -10.07 14.16
N LEU A 324 25.97 -10.95 15.18
CA LEU A 324 25.37 -10.66 16.50
C LEU A 324 25.83 -9.33 17.13
N LEU A 325 27.12 -8.99 17.06
CA LEU A 325 27.64 -7.71 17.57
C LEU A 325 27.20 -6.49 16.74
N GLN A 326 27.25 -6.59 15.41
CA GLN A 326 26.81 -5.53 14.50
C GLN A 326 25.29 -5.34 14.58
N GLY A 327 24.55 -6.43 14.75
CA GLY A 327 23.12 -6.45 15.00
C GLY A 327 22.77 -5.68 16.27
N ILE A 328 23.44 -5.96 17.40
CA ILE A 328 23.22 -5.24 18.67
C ILE A 328 23.49 -3.74 18.51
N ILE A 329 24.56 -3.34 17.82
CA ILE A 329 24.89 -1.92 17.61
C ILE A 329 23.83 -1.26 16.72
N SER A 330 23.40 -1.92 15.64
CA SER A 330 22.35 -1.43 14.75
C SER A 330 21.00 -1.33 15.47
N MET A 331 20.68 -2.31 16.33
CA MET A 331 19.52 -2.29 17.21
C MET A 331 19.55 -1.10 18.14
N GLY A 332 20.67 -0.91 18.85
CA GLY A 332 20.85 0.17 19.80
C GLY A 332 20.70 1.53 19.14
N LYS A 333 21.28 1.71 17.95
CA LYS A 333 21.13 2.93 17.14
C LYS A 333 19.67 3.17 16.76
N LEU A 334 18.97 2.15 16.26
CA LEU A 334 17.60 2.32 15.78
C LEU A 334 16.61 2.54 16.94
N LEU A 335 16.79 1.85 18.06
CA LEU A 335 16.03 2.10 19.30
C LEU A 335 16.30 3.50 19.86
N LEU A 336 17.53 4.00 19.77
CA LEU A 336 17.86 5.37 20.18
C LEU A 336 17.17 6.38 19.27
N ILE A 337 17.23 6.21 17.94
CA ILE A 337 16.54 7.08 16.98
C ILE A 337 15.02 7.06 17.23
N LEU A 338 14.45 5.87 17.43
CA LEU A 338 13.03 5.71 17.77
C LEU A 338 12.67 6.44 19.06
N SER A 339 13.47 6.28 20.12
CA SER A 339 13.27 6.95 21.41
C SER A 339 13.35 8.47 21.28
N ILE A 340 14.33 8.99 20.54
CA ILE A 340 14.43 10.43 20.23
C ILE A 340 13.20 10.89 19.46
N TYR A 341 12.81 10.19 18.40
CA TYR A 341 11.65 10.53 17.59
C TYR A 341 10.37 10.60 18.43
N LEU A 342 10.09 9.58 19.25
CA LEU A 342 8.94 9.56 20.16
C LEU A 342 9.00 10.68 21.21
N THR A 343 10.18 10.97 21.75
CA THR A 343 10.37 12.05 22.73
C THR A 343 10.09 13.42 22.09
N VAL A 344 10.65 13.68 20.91
CA VAL A 344 10.40 14.92 20.16
C VAL A 344 8.93 15.05 19.77
N ALA A 345 8.31 13.96 19.28
CA ALA A 345 6.88 13.93 18.97
C ALA A 345 6.03 14.24 20.22
N SER A 346 6.38 13.67 21.38
CA SER A 346 5.70 13.94 22.65
C SER A 346 5.84 15.41 23.08
N LEU A 347 7.03 16.01 22.93
CA LEU A 347 7.25 17.43 23.23
C LEU A 347 6.47 18.34 22.28
N LEU A 348 6.45 18.00 20.99
CA LEU A 348 5.70 18.74 19.97
C LEU A 348 4.19 18.67 20.21
N THR A 349 3.70 17.53 20.71
CA THR A 349 2.30 17.34 21.13
C THR A 349 1.91 18.27 22.26
N TRP A 350 2.77 18.45 23.26
CA TRP A 350 2.47 19.34 24.38
C TRP A 350 2.44 20.82 23.96
N SER A 351 3.34 21.23 23.07
CA SER A 351 3.55 22.67 22.78
C SER A 351 2.86 23.18 21.52
N PHE A 352 2.98 22.45 20.41
CA PHE A 352 2.64 22.95 19.07
C PHE A 352 1.27 22.46 18.60
N VAL A 353 0.99 21.16 18.72
CA VAL A 353 -0.22 20.53 18.16
C VAL A 353 -1.53 21.17 18.64
N PRO A 354 -1.74 21.46 19.94
CA PRO A 354 -3.00 22.01 20.42
C PRO A 354 -3.19 23.46 19.95
N ARG A 355 -2.09 24.22 19.88
CA ARG A 355 -2.10 25.60 19.37
C ARG A 355 -2.38 25.65 17.88
N PHE A 356 -1.74 24.76 17.12
CA PHE A 356 -1.95 24.61 15.68
C PHE A 356 -3.40 24.23 15.38
N LEU A 357 -3.94 23.19 16.02
CA LEU A 357 -5.33 22.77 15.83
C LEU A 357 -6.34 23.85 16.25
N LYS A 358 -6.10 24.54 17.37
CA LYS A 358 -6.98 25.63 17.80
C LYS A 358 -6.98 26.78 16.79
N LEU A 359 -5.81 27.18 16.28
CA LEU A 359 -5.67 28.20 15.25
C LEU A 359 -6.35 27.77 13.94
N MET A 360 -6.15 26.53 13.53
CA MET A 360 -6.80 25.90 12.38
C MET A 360 -8.33 25.98 12.49
N ILE A 361 -8.90 25.57 13.61
CA ILE A 361 -10.36 25.61 13.84
C ILE A 361 -10.89 27.06 13.87
N GLN A 362 -10.16 27.98 14.51
CA GLN A 362 -10.53 29.39 14.55
C GLN A 362 -10.57 30.02 13.14
N LEU A 363 -9.61 29.66 12.27
CA LEU A 363 -9.58 30.10 10.88
C LEU A 363 -10.57 29.35 9.98
N SER A 364 -10.92 28.11 10.35
CA SER A 364 -11.80 27.20 9.62
C SER A 364 -13.28 27.36 9.98
N SER A 365 -13.65 28.34 10.81
CA SER A 365 -15.02 28.65 11.25
C SER A 365 -16.07 28.77 10.13
N GLN A 366 -15.64 28.91 8.86
CA GLN A 366 -16.52 28.88 7.68
C GLN A 366 -16.39 27.64 6.77
N THR A 367 -15.29 26.89 6.77
CA THR A 367 -15.09 25.72 5.86
C THR A 367 -14.26 24.61 6.51
N ASN A 368 -14.83 23.41 6.62
CA ASN A 368 -14.14 22.20 7.14
C ASN A 368 -12.97 21.73 6.26
N GLU A 369 -12.92 22.20 5.01
CA GLU A 369 -11.92 21.81 4.00
C GLU A 369 -10.48 22.14 4.42
N LEU A 370 -10.27 23.34 4.99
CA LEU A 370 -8.94 23.77 5.43
C LEU A 370 -8.44 22.89 6.59
N TYR A 371 -9.33 22.58 7.54
CA TYR A 371 -9.04 21.72 8.67
C TYR A 371 -8.64 20.30 8.23
N GLN A 372 -9.42 19.71 7.31
CA GLN A 372 -9.13 18.41 6.73
C GLN A 372 -7.76 18.40 6.03
N LEU A 373 -7.47 19.42 5.21
CA LEU A 373 -6.19 19.53 4.51
C LEU A 373 -5.01 19.64 5.48
N ALA A 374 -5.14 20.40 6.57
CA ALA A 374 -4.08 20.52 7.56
C ALA A 374 -3.85 19.25 8.37
N ALA A 375 -4.91 18.51 8.70
CA ALA A 375 -4.79 17.21 9.36
C ALA A 375 -4.04 16.21 8.46
N VAL A 376 -4.39 16.16 7.17
CA VAL A 376 -3.70 15.34 6.17
C VAL A 376 -2.25 15.80 6.00
N ALA A 377 -1.99 17.09 5.87
CA ALA A 377 -0.64 17.63 5.74
C ALA A 377 0.23 17.31 6.96
N PHE A 378 -0.32 17.42 8.18
CA PHE A 378 0.36 17.06 9.41
C PHE A 378 0.72 15.56 9.45
N CYS A 379 -0.24 14.70 9.07
CA CYS A 379 0.00 13.26 8.93
C CYS A 379 1.14 12.96 7.95
N LEU A 380 1.08 13.51 6.74
CA LEU A 380 2.08 13.28 5.70
C LEU A 380 3.46 13.84 6.08
N LEU A 381 3.50 15.01 6.71
CA LEU A 381 4.75 15.62 7.18
C LEU A 381 5.42 14.77 8.26
N SER A 382 4.65 14.24 9.20
CA SER A 382 5.16 13.33 10.23
C SER A 382 5.63 12.00 9.65
N ALA A 383 4.87 11.42 8.71
CA ALA A 383 5.27 10.22 7.98
C ALA A 383 6.60 10.43 7.25
N TRP A 384 6.71 11.52 6.49
CA TRP A 384 7.93 11.87 5.75
C TRP A 384 9.13 12.14 6.68
N CYS A 385 8.92 12.80 7.82
CA CYS A 385 9.97 13.00 8.81
C CYS A 385 10.47 11.66 9.38
N SER A 386 9.57 10.73 9.69
CA SER A 386 9.92 9.39 10.19
C SER A 386 10.70 8.58 9.16
N ASP A 387 10.30 8.64 7.89
CA ASP A 387 11.01 7.97 6.79
C ASP A 387 12.43 8.54 6.58
N LYS A 388 12.60 9.87 6.65
CA LYS A 388 13.92 10.53 6.61
C LYS A 388 14.85 10.10 7.74
N LEU A 389 14.31 9.73 8.89
CA LEU A 389 15.06 9.19 10.03
C LEU A 389 15.39 7.69 9.89
N GLY A 390 14.97 7.04 8.80
CA GLY A 390 15.20 5.62 8.55
C GLY A 390 14.30 4.70 9.37
N LEU A 391 13.15 5.20 9.84
CA LEU A 391 12.13 4.38 10.51
C LEU A 391 11.15 3.83 9.46
N SER A 392 9.93 4.35 9.42
CA SER A 392 8.91 3.94 8.44
C SER A 392 7.85 5.03 8.29
N LEU A 393 7.26 5.14 7.10
CA LEU A 393 6.14 6.06 6.85
C LEU A 393 4.95 5.72 7.76
N GLU A 394 4.75 4.41 7.97
CA GLU A 394 3.76 3.78 8.81
C GLU A 394 3.82 4.27 10.26
N LEU A 395 5.00 4.16 10.88
CA LEU A 395 5.22 4.65 12.24
C LEU A 395 4.96 6.15 12.34
N GLY A 396 5.45 6.95 11.39
CA GLY A 396 5.29 8.39 11.45
C GLY A 396 3.84 8.85 11.35
N SER A 397 3.05 8.16 10.53
CA SER A 397 1.61 8.39 10.42
C SER A 397 0.85 7.97 11.67
N PHE A 398 1.18 6.81 12.26
CA PHE A 398 0.61 6.37 13.53
C PHE A 398 0.92 7.34 14.68
N VAL A 399 2.19 7.76 14.80
CA VAL A 399 2.60 8.73 15.81
C VAL A 399 1.86 10.06 15.61
N ALA A 400 1.70 10.56 14.38
CA ALA A 400 0.90 11.75 14.12
C ALA A 400 -0.54 11.62 14.65
N GLY A 401 -1.16 10.46 14.46
CA GLY A 401 -2.48 10.15 14.98
C GLY A 401 -2.50 10.19 16.51
N VAL A 402 -1.54 9.52 17.15
CA VAL A 402 -1.41 9.52 18.60
C VAL A 402 -1.21 10.93 19.15
N MET A 403 -0.39 11.76 18.50
CA MET A 403 -0.20 13.16 18.90
C MET A 403 -1.54 13.92 18.91
N LEU A 404 -2.35 13.77 17.85
CA LEU A 404 -3.67 14.39 17.77
C LEU A 404 -4.70 13.78 18.75
N SER A 405 -4.61 12.48 19.02
CA SER A 405 -5.53 11.75 19.90
C SER A 405 -5.56 12.29 21.33
N THR A 406 -4.47 12.92 21.77
CA THR A 406 -4.36 13.55 23.09
C THR A 406 -5.06 14.89 23.20
N THR A 407 -5.50 15.47 22.08
CA THR A 407 -6.19 16.76 22.04
C THR A 407 -7.71 16.58 22.05
N GLU A 408 -8.43 17.62 22.46
CA GLU A 408 -9.91 17.62 22.50
C GLU A 408 -10.55 17.49 21.11
N PHE A 409 -9.76 17.70 20.04
CA PHE A 409 -10.25 17.69 18.66
C PHE A 409 -10.09 16.34 17.96
N ALA A 410 -9.60 15.30 18.64
CA ALA A 410 -9.30 13.99 18.05
C ALA A 410 -10.49 13.39 17.28
N GLN A 411 -11.68 13.42 17.88
CA GLN A 411 -12.90 12.89 17.27
C GLN A 411 -13.29 13.65 16.00
N HIS A 412 -13.22 14.99 16.04
CA HIS A 412 -13.51 15.83 14.89
C HIS A 412 -12.50 15.58 13.75
N THR A 413 -11.21 15.43 14.06
CA THR A 413 -10.21 15.04 13.04
C THR A 413 -10.52 13.68 12.43
N LEU A 414 -10.88 12.70 13.26
CA LEU A 414 -11.18 11.35 12.79
C LEU A 414 -12.32 11.37 11.78
N GLU A 415 -13.41 12.07 12.07
CA GLU A 415 -14.57 12.23 11.18
C GLU A 415 -14.20 12.88 9.83
N GLN A 416 -13.28 13.85 9.82
CA GLN A 416 -12.83 14.51 8.59
C GLN A 416 -11.88 13.64 7.76
N VAL A 417 -11.07 12.80 8.41
CA VAL A 417 -10.07 11.94 7.76
C VAL A 417 -10.68 10.61 7.32
N GLU A 418 -11.79 10.19 7.93
CA GLU A 418 -12.46 8.93 7.68
C GLU A 418 -12.75 8.64 6.20
N PRO A 419 -13.30 9.59 5.40
CA PRO A 419 -13.59 9.34 3.99
C PRO A 419 -12.32 9.08 3.17
N ILE A 420 -11.24 9.83 3.46
CA ILE A 420 -9.94 9.67 2.80
C ILE A 420 -9.34 8.32 3.18
N ARG A 421 -9.34 7.99 4.48
CA ARG A 421 -8.90 6.70 4.99
C ARG A 421 -9.63 5.56 4.30
N ASN A 422 -10.96 5.59 4.23
CA ASN A 422 -11.76 4.50 3.68
C ASN A 422 -11.49 4.27 2.18
N LEU A 423 -11.36 5.35 1.40
CA LEU A 423 -11.02 5.27 -0.02
C LEU A 423 -9.63 4.65 -0.24
N PHE A 424 -8.61 5.20 0.43
CA PHE A 424 -7.25 4.71 0.24
C PHE A 424 -7.01 3.34 0.88
N ALA A 425 -7.73 2.98 1.95
CA ALA A 425 -7.70 1.63 2.50
C ALA A 425 -8.26 0.60 1.50
N ALA A 426 -9.34 0.93 0.78
CA ALA A 426 -9.87 0.08 -0.27
C ALA A 426 -8.86 -0.09 -1.42
N LEU A 427 -8.21 1.00 -1.85
CA LEU A 427 -7.11 0.96 -2.82
C LEU A 427 -5.95 0.07 -2.34
N PHE A 428 -5.50 0.25 -1.10
CA PHE A 428 -4.43 -0.54 -0.49
C PHE A 428 -4.75 -2.04 -0.44
N LEU A 429 -5.92 -2.39 0.08
CA LEU A 429 -6.34 -3.78 0.20
C LEU A 429 -6.55 -4.41 -1.18
N SER A 430 -7.10 -3.69 -2.15
CA SER A 430 -7.20 -4.17 -3.52
C SER A 430 -5.83 -4.33 -4.17
N SER A 431 -4.87 -3.43 -3.91
CA SER A 431 -3.49 -3.54 -4.40
C SER A 431 -2.78 -4.77 -3.86
N ILE A 432 -2.93 -5.07 -2.57
CA ILE A 432 -2.43 -6.34 -2.00
C ILE A 432 -3.13 -7.53 -2.65
N GLY A 433 -4.44 -7.42 -2.89
CA GLY A 433 -5.23 -8.43 -3.58
C GLY A 433 -4.62 -8.82 -4.93
N MET A 434 -4.10 -7.85 -5.70
CA MET A 434 -3.46 -8.12 -7.00
C MET A 434 -2.25 -9.05 -6.92
N LEU A 435 -1.55 -9.05 -5.77
CA LEU A 435 -0.40 -9.93 -5.52
C LEU A 435 -0.86 -11.38 -5.23
N ILE A 436 -2.13 -11.58 -4.86
CA ILE A 436 -2.71 -12.90 -4.61
C ILE A 436 -3.07 -13.56 -5.94
N ASN A 437 -2.39 -14.66 -6.26
CA ASN A 437 -2.77 -15.51 -7.37
C ASN A 437 -3.91 -16.45 -6.96
N VAL A 438 -5.08 -16.31 -7.61
CA VAL A 438 -6.25 -17.16 -7.37
C VAL A 438 -5.95 -18.65 -7.59
N HIS A 439 -5.11 -18.96 -8.58
CA HIS A 439 -4.70 -20.33 -8.88
C HIS A 439 -3.86 -20.94 -7.75
N PHE A 440 -2.98 -20.14 -7.13
CA PHE A 440 -2.21 -20.58 -5.96
C PHE A 440 -3.14 -20.88 -4.77
N LEU A 441 -4.14 -20.04 -4.53
CA LEU A 441 -5.13 -20.23 -3.47
C LEU A 441 -5.93 -21.52 -3.65
N TRP A 442 -6.33 -21.82 -4.88
CA TRP A 442 -7.11 -23.02 -5.19
C TRP A 442 -6.28 -24.30 -5.07
N ASN A 443 -5.04 -24.29 -5.59
CA ASN A 443 -4.18 -25.46 -5.56
C ASN A 443 -3.67 -25.82 -4.16
N HIS A 444 -3.55 -24.82 -3.27
CA HIS A 444 -3.03 -24.99 -1.90
C HIS A 444 -4.10 -24.73 -0.83
N VAL A 445 -5.37 -24.91 -1.18
CA VAL A 445 -6.50 -24.69 -0.25
C VAL A 445 -6.40 -25.59 0.99
N ASP A 446 -5.84 -26.79 0.83
CA ASP A 446 -5.57 -27.76 1.89
C ASP A 446 -4.56 -27.23 2.91
N ILE A 447 -3.43 -26.71 2.43
CA ILE A 447 -2.38 -26.12 3.28
C ILE A 447 -2.88 -24.84 3.94
N LEU A 448 -3.60 -24.00 3.21
CA LEU A 448 -4.18 -22.76 3.73
C LEU A 448 -5.21 -23.05 4.81
N LEU A 449 -6.12 -24.01 4.60
CA LEU A 449 -7.11 -24.39 5.59
C LEU A 449 -6.45 -25.00 6.83
N ALA A 450 -5.46 -25.88 6.64
CA ALA A 450 -4.67 -26.43 7.74
C ALA A 450 -3.95 -25.32 8.53
N SER A 451 -3.37 -24.33 7.84
CA SER A 451 -2.72 -23.17 8.45
C SER A 451 -3.72 -22.33 9.26
N VAL A 452 -4.91 -22.05 8.73
CA VAL A 452 -5.95 -21.31 9.46
C VAL A 452 -6.39 -22.05 10.71
N ILE A 453 -6.65 -23.35 10.61
CA ILE A 453 -7.03 -24.18 11.77
C ILE A 453 -5.92 -24.16 12.81
N LEU A 454 -4.66 -24.33 12.38
CA LEU A 454 -3.50 -24.30 13.26
C LEU A 454 -3.38 -22.96 13.98
N VAL A 455 -3.50 -21.84 13.27
CA VAL A 455 -3.46 -20.49 13.85
C VAL A 455 -4.58 -20.31 14.87
N ILE A 456 -5.82 -20.70 14.52
CA ILE A 456 -6.97 -20.58 15.43
C ILE A 456 -6.71 -21.38 16.72
N VAL A 457 -6.25 -22.63 16.60
CA VAL A 457 -6.00 -23.50 17.76
C VAL A 457 -4.88 -22.95 18.64
N ILE A 458 -3.72 -22.62 18.05
CA ILE A 458 -2.57 -22.11 18.78
C ILE A 458 -2.91 -20.79 19.48
N LYS A 459 -3.52 -19.85 18.74
CA LYS A 459 -3.82 -18.52 19.27
C LYS A 459 -4.89 -18.58 20.36
N THR A 460 -5.92 -19.42 20.18
CA THR A 460 -6.92 -19.69 21.22
C THR A 460 -6.25 -20.27 22.47
N ALA A 461 -5.37 -21.25 22.33
CA ALA A 461 -4.69 -21.89 23.45
C ALA A 461 -3.81 -20.89 24.21
N ILE A 462 -2.98 -20.11 23.51
CA ILE A 462 -2.09 -19.12 24.13
C ILE A 462 -2.90 -18.04 24.83
N ALA A 463 -3.90 -17.46 24.15
CA ALA A 463 -4.73 -16.42 24.75
C ALA A 463 -5.53 -16.95 25.96
N ALA A 464 -6.07 -18.17 25.90
CA ALA A 464 -6.75 -18.78 27.04
C ALA A 464 -5.80 -19.03 28.23
N VAL A 465 -4.58 -19.52 27.98
CA VAL A 465 -3.56 -19.71 29.03
C VAL A 465 -3.18 -18.39 29.66
N VAL A 466 -2.95 -17.34 28.85
CA VAL A 466 -2.63 -16.00 29.32
C VAL A 466 -3.74 -15.46 30.21
N VAL A 467 -5.00 -15.46 29.74
CA VAL A 467 -6.14 -14.95 30.51
C VAL A 467 -6.36 -15.78 31.79
N LYS A 468 -6.18 -17.09 31.73
CA LYS A 468 -6.23 -17.95 32.92
C LYS A 468 -5.13 -17.60 33.94
N ALA A 469 -3.93 -17.24 33.49
CA ALA A 469 -2.84 -16.83 34.38
C ALA A 469 -3.20 -15.58 35.21
N PHE A 470 -4.07 -14.72 34.69
CA PHE A 470 -4.66 -13.59 35.41
C PHE A 470 -5.84 -13.97 36.33
N ARG A 471 -6.02 -15.25 36.64
CA ARG A 471 -7.03 -15.81 37.56
C ARG A 471 -8.48 -15.71 37.10
N TYR A 472 -8.73 -15.55 35.79
CA TYR A 472 -10.08 -15.67 35.25
C TYR A 472 -10.53 -17.13 35.15
N ASN A 473 -11.85 -17.32 35.17
CA ASN A 473 -12.46 -18.64 35.02
C ASN A 473 -12.15 -19.24 33.64
N MET A 474 -11.97 -20.57 33.56
CA MET A 474 -11.64 -21.30 32.33
C MET A 474 -12.63 -21.01 31.19
N ARG A 475 -13.92 -20.88 31.51
CA ARG A 475 -14.97 -20.54 30.53
C ARG A 475 -14.73 -19.16 29.90
N ILE A 476 -14.35 -18.17 30.71
CA ILE A 476 -14.04 -16.80 30.27
C ILE A 476 -12.77 -16.80 29.43
N SER A 477 -11.72 -17.48 29.90
CA SER A 477 -10.45 -17.59 29.19
C SER A 477 -10.60 -18.22 27.81
N PHE A 478 -11.42 -19.27 27.68
CA PHE A 478 -11.70 -19.89 26.39
C PHE A 478 -12.47 -18.95 25.44
N HIS A 479 -13.49 -18.25 25.94
CA HIS A 479 -14.21 -17.24 25.15
C HIS A 479 -13.28 -16.15 24.61
N VAL A 480 -12.45 -15.56 25.48
CA VAL A 480 -11.47 -14.55 25.08
C VAL A 480 -10.49 -15.14 24.06
N GLY A 481 -10.04 -16.38 24.28
CA GLY A 481 -9.13 -17.05 23.37
C GLY A 481 -9.69 -17.23 21.96
N VAL A 482 -10.94 -17.69 21.83
CA VAL A 482 -11.59 -17.87 20.52
C VAL A 482 -11.86 -16.53 19.84
N LEU A 483 -12.28 -15.50 20.60
CA LEU A 483 -12.52 -14.17 20.05
C LEU A 483 -11.23 -13.53 19.51
N LEU A 484 -10.08 -13.81 20.13
CA LEU A 484 -8.77 -13.32 19.68
C LEU A 484 -8.12 -14.22 18.61
N ALA A 485 -8.71 -15.35 18.24
CA ALA A 485 -8.04 -16.37 17.42
C ALA A 485 -7.81 -15.97 15.96
N GLN A 486 -8.55 -14.99 15.46
CA GLN A 486 -8.47 -14.51 14.08
C GLN A 486 -7.28 -13.60 13.85
N ILE A 487 -6.77 -13.55 12.61
CA ILE A 487 -5.74 -12.59 12.19
C ILE A 487 -6.38 -11.25 11.79
N GLY A 488 -5.84 -10.13 12.26
CA GLY A 488 -6.36 -8.78 11.98
C GLY A 488 -6.09 -8.25 10.58
N GLU A 489 -6.85 -7.23 10.14
CA GLU A 489 -6.66 -6.55 8.86
C GLU A 489 -5.32 -5.81 8.75
N PHE A 490 -4.84 -5.23 9.86
CA PHE A 490 -3.53 -4.58 9.91
C PHE A 490 -2.37 -5.56 9.70
N ALA A 491 -2.61 -6.86 9.84
CA ALA A 491 -1.62 -7.88 9.52
C ALA A 491 -1.22 -7.83 8.04
N PHE A 492 -2.14 -7.49 7.12
CA PHE A 492 -1.80 -7.31 5.71
C PHE A 492 -0.76 -6.21 5.49
N VAL A 493 -0.93 -5.10 6.21
CA VAL A 493 -0.01 -3.97 6.16
C VAL A 493 1.36 -4.39 6.69
N LEU A 494 1.41 -5.04 7.85
CA LEU A 494 2.66 -5.54 8.45
C LEU A 494 3.38 -6.52 7.53
N LEU A 495 2.62 -7.43 6.91
CA LEU A 495 3.15 -8.43 5.99
C LEU A 495 3.73 -7.82 4.71
N SER A 496 3.01 -6.86 4.10
CA SER A 496 3.50 -6.12 2.94
C SER A 496 4.82 -5.40 3.25
N ARG A 497 4.90 -4.69 4.38
CA ARG A 497 6.12 -3.99 4.77
C ARG A 497 7.29 -4.94 5.05
N ALA A 498 7.03 -6.07 5.70
CA ALA A 498 8.06 -7.07 5.97
C ALA A 498 8.61 -7.72 4.70
N SER A 499 7.76 -7.91 3.68
CA SER A 499 8.18 -8.35 2.34
C SER A 499 9.11 -7.33 1.67
N ASN A 500 8.76 -6.04 1.72
CA ASN A 500 9.59 -4.96 1.17
C ASN A 500 10.97 -4.87 1.84
N LEU A 501 11.05 -5.21 3.14
CA LEU A 501 12.30 -5.30 3.89
C LEU A 501 13.02 -6.65 3.76
N HIS A 502 12.53 -7.56 2.90
CA HIS A 502 13.09 -8.89 2.65
C HIS A 502 13.25 -9.74 3.93
N VAL A 503 12.38 -9.53 4.92
CA VAL A 503 12.35 -10.30 6.18
C VAL A 503 11.83 -11.71 5.94
N ILE A 504 10.95 -11.87 4.95
CA ILE A 504 10.20 -13.10 4.66
C ILE A 504 10.44 -13.50 3.20
N GLU A 505 10.55 -14.80 2.95
CA GLU A 505 10.63 -15.34 1.59
C GLU A 505 9.26 -15.26 0.86
N GLY A 506 9.27 -15.09 -0.47
CA GLY A 506 8.04 -14.93 -1.26
C GLY A 506 7.00 -16.06 -1.08
N LYS A 507 7.44 -17.31 -0.89
CA LYS A 507 6.49 -18.42 -0.64
C LYS A 507 5.77 -18.28 0.69
N MET A 508 6.48 -17.88 1.75
CA MET A 508 5.91 -17.65 3.07
C MET A 508 5.02 -16.40 3.05
N TYR A 509 5.39 -15.36 2.29
CA TYR A 509 4.53 -14.20 2.07
C TYR A 509 3.17 -14.59 1.47
N LEU A 510 3.14 -15.37 0.37
CA LEU A 510 1.88 -15.84 -0.22
C LEU A 510 1.06 -16.72 0.74
N LEU A 511 1.73 -17.58 1.50
CA LEU A 511 1.07 -18.45 2.48
C LEU A 511 0.40 -17.64 3.60
N LEU A 512 1.14 -16.73 4.25
CA LEU A 512 0.62 -15.88 5.32
C LEU A 512 -0.50 -14.95 4.81
N LEU A 513 -0.35 -14.43 3.59
CA LEU A 513 -1.34 -13.58 2.95
C LEU A 513 -2.67 -14.33 2.73
N GLY A 514 -2.59 -15.54 2.16
CA GLY A 514 -3.73 -16.42 1.98
C GLY A 514 -4.35 -16.86 3.30
N THR A 515 -3.54 -17.21 4.29
CA THR A 515 -4.02 -17.60 5.64
C THR A 515 -4.77 -16.46 6.31
N THR A 516 -4.29 -15.21 6.22
CA THR A 516 -5.01 -14.05 6.77
C THR A 516 -6.32 -13.80 6.06
N ALA A 517 -6.33 -13.81 4.72
CA ALA A 517 -7.56 -13.64 3.96
C ALA A 517 -8.61 -14.72 4.28
N LEU A 518 -8.19 -15.99 4.35
CA LEU A 518 -9.06 -17.10 4.69
C LEU A 518 -9.51 -17.06 6.16
N SER A 519 -8.65 -16.62 7.08
CA SER A 519 -9.00 -16.37 8.49
C SER A 519 -10.07 -15.29 8.62
N LEU A 520 -9.99 -14.22 7.81
CA LEU A 520 -11.00 -13.17 7.74
C LEU A 520 -12.38 -13.69 7.32
N VAL A 521 -12.42 -14.48 6.26
CA VAL A 521 -13.65 -15.13 5.75
C VAL A 521 -14.24 -16.13 6.75
N THR A 522 -13.38 -16.90 7.41
CA THR A 522 -13.81 -18.02 8.26
C THR A 522 -14.35 -17.55 9.62
N THR A 523 -14.02 -16.34 10.07
CA THR A 523 -14.30 -15.96 11.46
C THR A 523 -15.77 -15.71 11.80
N PRO A 524 -16.59 -15.08 10.96
CA PRO A 524 -18.03 -15.03 11.23
C PRO A 524 -18.64 -16.43 11.42
N LEU A 525 -18.09 -17.46 10.75
CA LEU A 525 -18.47 -18.86 10.96
C LEU A 525 -17.93 -19.39 12.30
N LEU A 526 -16.67 -19.13 12.62
CA LEU A 526 -16.06 -19.50 13.90
C LEU A 526 -16.88 -18.95 15.09
N PHE A 527 -17.33 -17.70 15.02
CA PHE A 527 -18.11 -17.06 16.07
C PHE A 527 -19.51 -17.66 16.25
N LYS A 528 -20.14 -18.14 15.16
CA LYS A 528 -21.39 -18.91 15.24
C LYS A 528 -21.18 -20.28 15.90
N LEU A 529 -19.99 -20.87 15.78
CA LEU A 529 -19.63 -22.17 16.34
C LEU A 529 -19.19 -22.14 17.80
N ILE A 530 -18.91 -20.96 18.37
CA ILE A 530 -18.55 -20.77 19.79
C ILE A 530 -19.46 -21.57 20.75
N PRO A 531 -20.81 -21.42 20.74
CA PRO A 531 -21.68 -22.13 21.66
C PRO A 531 -21.60 -23.66 21.50
N SER A 532 -21.47 -24.16 20.27
CA SER A 532 -21.31 -25.60 20.00
C SER A 532 -19.95 -26.12 20.52
N ALA A 533 -18.88 -25.35 20.32
CA ALA A 533 -17.56 -25.69 20.85
C ALA A 533 -17.53 -25.71 22.39
N MET A 534 -18.27 -24.81 23.04
CA MET A 534 -18.43 -24.83 24.49
C MET A 534 -19.21 -26.04 24.99
N ASN A 535 -20.33 -26.38 24.34
CA ASN A 535 -21.10 -27.57 24.70
C ASN A 535 -20.27 -28.85 24.55
N LEU A 536 -19.45 -28.92 23.50
CA LEU A 536 -18.49 -30.02 23.33
C LEU A 536 -17.43 -30.03 24.44
N GLY A 537 -16.90 -28.88 24.84
CA GLY A 537 -15.95 -28.76 25.95
C GLY A 537 -16.56 -29.11 27.32
N VAL A 538 -17.84 -28.82 27.54
CA VAL A 538 -18.58 -29.26 28.73
C VAL A 538 -18.76 -30.78 28.71
N LEU A 539 -19.08 -31.36 27.54
CA LEU A 539 -19.24 -32.79 27.34
C LEU A 539 -17.92 -33.56 27.51
N LEU A 540 -16.80 -32.97 27.09
CA LEU A 540 -15.44 -33.47 27.30
C LEU A 540 -14.89 -33.19 28.71
N ARG A 541 -15.71 -32.67 29.64
CA ARG A 541 -15.34 -32.28 31.02
C ARG A 541 -14.19 -31.26 31.12
N TRP A 542 -13.91 -30.50 30.07
CA TRP A 542 -12.94 -29.39 30.12
C TRP A 542 -13.47 -28.20 30.93
N PHE A 543 -14.80 -28.11 31.07
CA PHE A 543 -15.48 -27.11 31.89
C PHE A 543 -16.32 -27.80 32.98
N PRO A 544 -16.41 -27.23 34.19
CA PRO A 544 -17.38 -27.70 35.18
C PRO A 544 -18.81 -27.56 34.62
N SER A 545 -19.62 -28.60 34.81
CA SER A 545 -21.03 -28.62 34.43
C SER A 545 -21.80 -27.52 35.16
N GLU A 546 -22.81 -26.97 34.49
CA GLU A 546 -23.66 -25.86 34.91
C GLU A 546 -24.57 -26.20 36.11
N ASN A 547 -23.99 -26.62 37.23
CA ASN A 547 -24.70 -26.86 38.49
C ASN A 547 -24.05 -26.03 39.60
N SER A 548 -24.20 -24.71 39.52
CA SER A 548 -24.34 -23.81 40.68
C SER A 548 -24.53 -22.38 40.17
N SER A 549 -25.78 -22.05 39.85
CA SER A 549 -26.30 -20.69 39.95
C SER A 549 -25.85 -20.08 41.29
N PRO A 550 -25.08 -18.97 41.32
CA PRO A 550 -24.81 -18.26 42.59
C PRO A 550 -26.10 -17.70 43.21
N ASN A 551 -27.13 -17.52 42.38
CA ASN A 551 -28.39 -16.88 42.74
C ASN A 551 -29.31 -17.78 43.58
N GLU A 552 -29.27 -19.11 43.45
CA GLU A 552 -30.08 -19.97 44.33
C GLU A 552 -29.51 -20.02 45.74
N SER A 553 -28.19 -20.02 45.93
CA SER A 553 -27.61 -20.05 47.28
C SER A 553 -27.83 -18.75 48.07
N LEU A 554 -27.93 -17.61 47.39
CA LEU A 554 -28.22 -16.31 48.00
C LEU A 554 -29.72 -16.11 48.24
N GLN A 555 -30.57 -16.63 47.36
CA GLN A 555 -32.02 -16.58 47.51
C GLN A 555 -32.53 -17.59 48.54
N GLU A 556 -31.91 -18.77 48.63
CA GLU A 556 -32.15 -19.78 49.66
C GLU A 556 -31.65 -19.26 51.03
N LYS A 557 -30.46 -18.67 51.12
CA LYS A 557 -29.99 -18.03 52.36
C LYS A 557 -30.81 -16.80 52.76
N ALA A 558 -31.25 -15.98 51.82
CA ALA A 558 -32.15 -14.85 52.11
C ALA A 558 -33.52 -15.34 52.59
N SER A 559 -34.07 -16.38 51.96
CA SER A 559 -35.35 -16.98 52.40
C SER A 559 -35.24 -17.66 53.76
N LEU A 560 -34.12 -18.32 54.08
CA LEU A 560 -33.88 -18.93 55.39
C LEU A 560 -33.68 -17.89 56.50
N ILE A 561 -33.07 -16.75 56.20
CA ILE A 561 -32.94 -15.62 57.13
C ILE A 561 -34.32 -14.95 57.37
N GLU A 562 -35.13 -14.84 56.32
CA GLU A 562 -36.47 -14.24 56.40
C GLU A 562 -37.47 -15.14 57.14
N VAL A 563 -37.35 -16.47 56.99
CA VAL A 563 -38.13 -17.45 57.76
C VAL A 563 -37.67 -17.49 59.22
N HIS A 564 -36.36 -17.44 59.51
CA HIS A 564 -35.86 -17.41 60.90
C HIS A 564 -36.32 -16.17 61.67
N ASN A 565 -36.41 -15.00 61.00
CA ASN A 565 -36.90 -13.75 61.59
C ASN A 565 -38.43 -13.68 61.76
N ARG A 566 -39.21 -14.58 61.15
CA ARG A 566 -40.67 -14.68 61.39
C ARG A 566 -41.05 -15.66 62.50
N THR A 567 -40.10 -16.49 62.96
CA THR A 567 -40.30 -17.50 64.01
C THR A 567 -39.68 -17.12 65.37
N LYS A 568 -39.16 -15.90 65.52
CA LYS A 568 -38.85 -15.26 66.80
C LYS A 568 -39.80 -14.08 66.98
#